data_AF-A0A2M8L7D8-F1
#
_entry.id   AF-A0A2M8L7D8-F1
#
_cell.length_a   1.000
_cell.length_b   1.000
_cell.length_c   1.000
_cell.angle_alpha   90.00
_cell.angle_beta   90.00
_cell.angle_gamma   90.00
#
_symmetry.space_group_name_H-M   'P 1'
#
loop_
_entity.id
_entity.type
_entity.pdbx_description
1 polymer ?
#
loop_
_entity_poly.entity_id
_entity_poly.type
_entity_poly.pdbx_seq_one_letter_code
_entity_poly.pdbx_strand_id
1 'polypeptide(L)'
;LISESGEIRKVVWRGALEIWRHYPILGTGPETFAYAYYWFRPREHNDLSEWDFLYNKAHNEYLNFAANTGTVGLTGYLILIVSFVIWSFTKIINLQRSLKIRKLPARRIGGKIENYFNIALLAGFASILVTNFFGFSVVPVASLFFLLPALAAVDANPQTPLGNIAQHPRGVFIQKFLIIFVVTLLLAISYRLSTIWLADTRFAKAQKLSQAGQYEAALDLLQLAVKAQPHQPLYQDALATAAAGLNATELAIDFSNQAVTASPYNLNFWKNRTKMFYQLAKNDPQYQQAAINALLHASQLAPTDAKIRYNLAILYFATDQSEAAFKALQEALILKPNYQEAKEILESF
;
A
#
# COMPACT_ATOMS: atom_id res chain seq x y z
N LEU A 1 4.45 -3.38 -27.32
CA LEU A 1 3.31 -4.33 -27.23
C LEU A 1 2.73 -4.22 -25.83
N ILE A 2 1.40 -4.26 -25.70
CA ILE A 2 0.73 -4.20 -24.39
C ILE A 2 0.59 -5.63 -23.88
N SER A 3 1.07 -5.91 -22.67
CA SER A 3 0.95 -7.23 -22.04
C SER A 3 -0.48 -7.47 -21.56
N GLU A 4 -0.97 -8.72 -21.65
CA GLU A 4 -2.27 -9.07 -21.10
C GLU A 4 -2.29 -9.01 -19.57
N SER A 5 -3.43 -8.61 -18.99
CA SER A 5 -3.55 -8.46 -17.52
C SER A 5 -3.24 -9.75 -16.75
N GLY A 6 -3.58 -10.92 -17.32
CA GLY A 6 -3.29 -12.21 -16.71
C GLY A 6 -1.79 -12.48 -16.59
N GLU A 7 -1.01 -12.16 -17.62
CA GLU A 7 0.45 -12.32 -17.63
C GLU A 7 1.12 -11.39 -16.62
N ILE A 8 0.68 -10.13 -16.55
CA ILE A 8 1.14 -9.15 -15.56
C ILE A 8 0.91 -9.69 -14.14
N ARG A 9 -0.30 -10.17 -13.85
CA ARG A 9 -0.65 -10.70 -12.53
C ARG A 9 0.19 -11.91 -12.14
N LYS A 10 0.47 -12.84 -13.06
CA LYS A 10 1.34 -14.00 -12.77
C LYS A 10 2.72 -13.56 -12.28
N VAL A 11 3.30 -12.53 -12.90
CA VAL A 11 4.60 -11.97 -12.48
C VAL A 11 4.48 -11.29 -11.11
N VAL A 12 3.46 -10.47 -10.89
CA VAL A 12 3.23 -9.81 -9.60
C VAL A 12 3.00 -10.83 -8.49
N TRP A 13 2.23 -11.89 -8.75
CA TRP A 13 1.98 -12.99 -7.82
C TRP A 13 3.25 -13.76 -7.48
N ARG A 14 4.14 -13.98 -8.45
CA ARG A 14 5.46 -14.57 -8.19
C ARG A 14 6.26 -13.68 -7.23
N GLY A 15 6.30 -12.36 -7.46
CA GLY A 15 6.95 -11.43 -6.53
C GLY A 15 6.34 -11.46 -5.13
N ALA A 16 5.00 -11.52 -5.02
CA ALA A 16 4.31 -11.64 -3.73
C ALA A 16 4.69 -12.94 -2.98
N LEU A 17 4.80 -14.06 -3.70
CA LEU A 17 5.27 -15.32 -3.14
C LEU A 17 6.73 -15.26 -2.70
N GLU A 18 7.61 -14.59 -3.46
CA GLU A 18 9.00 -14.39 -3.07
C GLU A 18 9.11 -13.54 -1.79
N ILE A 19 8.31 -12.48 -1.64
CA ILE A 19 8.24 -11.72 -0.37
C ILE A 19 7.87 -12.67 0.79
N TRP A 20 6.82 -13.47 0.62
CA TRP A 20 6.40 -14.41 1.66
C TRP A 20 7.47 -15.46 1.97
N ARG A 21 8.20 -15.97 0.97
CA ARG A 21 9.31 -16.92 1.17
C ARG A 21 10.44 -16.34 2.03
N HIS A 22 10.75 -15.06 1.86
CA HIS A 22 11.79 -14.38 2.64
C HIS A 22 11.29 -13.91 4.02
N TYR A 23 9.99 -13.62 4.15
CA TYR A 23 9.36 -13.16 5.40
C TYR A 23 8.14 -14.02 5.79
N PRO A 24 8.30 -15.33 6.04
CA PRO A 24 7.17 -16.26 6.09
C PRO A 24 6.28 -16.13 7.32
N ILE A 25 6.80 -15.62 8.45
CA ILE A 25 6.06 -15.59 9.71
C ILE A 25 5.15 -14.37 9.78
N LEU A 26 5.75 -13.18 9.72
CA LEU A 26 5.06 -11.89 9.93
C LEU A 26 4.94 -11.04 8.67
N GLY A 27 5.50 -11.48 7.53
CA GLY A 27 5.56 -10.67 6.32
C GLY A 27 6.45 -9.44 6.51
N THR A 28 6.31 -8.48 5.60
CA THR A 28 7.07 -7.22 5.63
C THR A 28 6.40 -6.10 6.44
N GLY A 29 5.22 -6.37 7.01
CA GLY A 29 4.40 -5.43 7.75
C GLY A 29 3.11 -5.04 6.99
N PRO A 30 2.03 -4.64 7.69
CA PRO A 30 0.77 -4.25 7.06
C PRO A 30 0.94 -3.11 6.05
N GLU A 31 0.31 -3.25 4.87
CA GLU A 31 0.32 -2.25 3.78
C GLU A 31 1.73 -1.83 3.31
N THR A 32 2.70 -2.76 3.29
CA THR A 32 4.09 -2.50 2.86
C THR A 32 4.43 -3.02 1.46
N PHE A 33 3.49 -3.68 0.78
CA PHE A 33 3.69 -4.33 -0.53
C PHE A 33 4.37 -3.43 -1.57
N ALA A 34 3.96 -2.16 -1.65
CA ALA A 34 4.53 -1.19 -2.58
C ALA A 34 6.06 -1.02 -2.45
N TYR A 35 6.61 -1.22 -1.24
CA TYR A 35 8.04 -1.10 -0.97
C TYR A 35 8.73 -2.45 -1.13
N ALA A 36 8.17 -3.49 -0.49
CA ALA A 36 8.74 -4.82 -0.45
C ALA A 36 8.77 -5.52 -1.82
N TYR A 37 7.84 -5.17 -2.72
CA TYR A 37 7.80 -5.74 -4.06
C TYR A 37 9.08 -5.49 -4.84
N TYR A 38 9.72 -4.33 -4.69
CA TYR A 38 10.98 -4.04 -5.38
C TYR A 38 12.12 -4.96 -4.96
N TRP A 39 12.16 -5.37 -3.69
CA TRP A 39 13.25 -6.18 -3.14
C TRP A 39 13.31 -7.56 -3.82
N PHE A 40 12.14 -8.09 -4.22
CA PHE A 40 11.99 -9.42 -4.83
C PHE A 40 11.24 -9.39 -6.15
N ARG A 41 11.24 -8.25 -6.84
CA ARG A 41 10.55 -8.09 -8.11
C ARG A 41 11.17 -9.05 -9.13
N PRO A 42 10.41 -9.97 -9.75
CA PRO A 42 10.96 -10.88 -10.74
C PRO A 42 11.54 -10.12 -11.94
N ARG A 43 12.63 -10.61 -12.54
CA ARG A 43 13.25 -9.95 -13.71
C ARG A 43 12.30 -9.88 -14.90
N GLU A 44 11.40 -10.86 -15.06
CA GLU A 44 10.39 -10.89 -16.13
C GLU A 44 9.44 -9.69 -16.10
N HIS A 45 9.36 -9.00 -14.96
CA HIS A 45 8.65 -7.74 -14.86
C HIS A 45 9.15 -6.69 -15.85
N ASN A 46 10.46 -6.69 -16.14
CA ASN A 46 11.08 -5.76 -17.06
C ASN A 46 10.65 -5.97 -18.52
N ASP A 47 10.08 -7.14 -18.82
CA ASP A 47 9.62 -7.53 -20.16
C ASP A 47 8.14 -7.17 -20.39
N LEU A 48 7.42 -6.77 -19.34
CA LEU A 48 6.02 -6.37 -19.41
C LEU A 48 5.86 -4.92 -19.91
N SER A 49 4.68 -4.60 -20.43
CA SER A 49 4.32 -3.23 -20.80
C SER A 49 4.30 -2.25 -19.62
N GLU A 50 4.06 -2.75 -18.40
CA GLU A 50 3.98 -1.98 -17.16
C GLU A 50 5.30 -2.00 -16.35
N TRP A 51 6.44 -2.29 -16.98
CA TRP A 51 7.72 -2.49 -16.29
C TRP A 51 8.20 -1.33 -15.41
N ASP A 52 7.78 -0.09 -15.73
CA ASP A 52 8.12 1.14 -14.98
C ASP A 52 7.01 1.55 -13.99
N PHE A 53 6.00 0.70 -13.77
CA PHE A 53 4.87 1.00 -12.87
C PHE A 53 5.12 0.47 -11.46
N LEU A 54 4.56 1.18 -10.48
CA LEU A 54 4.54 0.78 -9.07
C LEU A 54 3.26 0.01 -8.76
N TYR A 55 3.39 -1.20 -8.22
CA TYR A 55 2.26 -1.98 -7.73
C TYR A 55 2.12 -1.79 -6.22
N ASN A 56 1.00 -1.21 -5.80
CA ASN A 56 0.70 -1.04 -4.38
C ASN A 56 0.10 -2.28 -3.71
N LYS A 57 -0.41 -3.25 -4.50
CA LYS A 57 -0.99 -4.52 -4.03
C LYS A 57 -0.73 -5.65 -5.02
N ALA A 58 -0.78 -6.89 -4.53
CA ALA A 58 -0.55 -8.10 -5.33
C ALA A 58 -1.65 -8.41 -6.37
N HIS A 59 -2.80 -7.73 -6.34
CA HIS A 59 -3.99 -8.08 -7.14
C HIS A 59 -4.41 -9.56 -6.94
N ASN A 60 -4.16 -10.05 -5.74
CA ASN A 60 -4.71 -11.25 -5.13
C ASN A 60 -4.60 -11.03 -3.62
N GLU A 61 -5.74 -10.94 -2.94
CA GLU A 61 -5.79 -10.54 -1.53
C GLU A 61 -5.08 -11.55 -0.63
N TYR A 62 -5.14 -12.85 -0.96
CA TYR A 62 -4.48 -13.91 -0.19
C TYR A 62 -2.95 -13.78 -0.27
N LEU A 63 -2.41 -13.57 -1.47
CA LEU A 63 -0.99 -13.29 -1.64
C LEU A 63 -0.60 -11.95 -1.03
N ASN A 64 -1.50 -10.96 -1.04
CA ASN A 64 -1.28 -9.68 -0.38
C ASN A 64 -1.18 -9.84 1.14
N PHE A 65 -2.05 -10.65 1.77
CA PHE A 65 -1.93 -11.00 3.20
C PHE A 65 -0.66 -11.79 3.47
N ALA A 66 -0.31 -12.76 2.62
CA ALA A 66 0.92 -13.55 2.77
C ALA A 66 2.18 -12.67 2.75
N ALA A 67 2.28 -11.75 1.78
CA ALA A 67 3.44 -10.86 1.65
C ALA A 67 3.53 -9.84 2.80
N ASN A 68 2.42 -9.20 3.17
CA ASN A 68 2.43 -8.11 4.16
C ASN A 68 2.41 -8.62 5.61
N THR A 69 1.66 -9.68 5.89
CA THR A 69 1.39 -10.13 7.28
C THR A 69 1.86 -11.55 7.56
N GLY A 70 2.50 -12.19 6.56
CA GLY A 70 3.04 -13.53 6.68
C GLY A 70 1.97 -14.59 6.85
N THR A 71 2.42 -15.77 7.26
CA THR A 71 1.56 -16.91 7.55
C THR A 71 0.62 -16.62 8.71
N VAL A 72 1.03 -15.82 9.70
CA VAL A 72 0.19 -15.48 10.85
C VAL A 72 -1.04 -14.71 10.41
N GLY A 73 -0.87 -13.60 9.68
CA GLY A 73 -2.00 -12.80 9.23
C GLY A 73 -2.85 -13.50 8.17
N LEU A 74 -2.22 -14.24 7.23
CA LEU A 74 -2.96 -15.06 6.27
C LEU A 74 -3.80 -16.13 6.97
N THR A 75 -3.26 -16.82 7.98
CA THR A 75 -4.00 -17.85 8.72
C THR A 75 -5.17 -17.23 9.48
N GLY A 76 -4.97 -16.08 10.13
CA GLY A 76 -6.07 -15.35 10.78
C GLY A 76 -7.19 -14.99 9.80
N TYR A 77 -6.82 -14.50 8.61
CA TYR A 77 -7.77 -14.17 7.53
C TYR A 77 -8.54 -15.42 7.05
N LEU A 78 -7.85 -16.54 6.82
CA LEU A 78 -8.45 -17.80 6.39
C LEU A 78 -9.34 -18.43 7.46
N ILE A 79 -8.97 -18.35 8.74
CA ILE A 79 -9.80 -18.83 9.86
C ILE A 79 -11.15 -18.10 9.86
N LEU A 80 -11.18 -16.79 9.67
CA LEU A 80 -12.42 -16.03 9.61
C LEU A 80 -13.31 -16.51 8.46
N ILE A 81 -12.73 -16.67 7.27
CA ILE A 81 -13.43 -17.17 6.08
C ILE A 81 -14.01 -18.56 6.33
N VAL A 82 -13.16 -19.50 6.72
CA VAL A 82 -13.54 -20.91 6.90
C VAL A 82 -14.58 -21.05 8.01
N SER A 83 -14.42 -20.31 9.11
CA SER A 83 -15.38 -20.34 10.23
C SER A 83 -16.77 -19.88 9.79
N PHE A 84 -16.86 -18.76 9.06
CA PHE A 84 -18.14 -18.27 8.57
C PHE A 84 -18.77 -19.20 7.53
N VAL A 85 -17.97 -19.74 6.61
CA VAL A 85 -18.45 -20.68 5.58
C VAL A 85 -18.98 -21.96 6.21
N ILE A 86 -18.23 -22.60 7.10
CA ILE A 86 -18.67 -23.81 7.81
C ILE A 86 -19.93 -23.52 8.63
N TRP A 87 -19.93 -22.44 9.40
CA TRP A 87 -21.10 -22.03 10.19
C TRP A 87 -22.34 -21.85 9.31
N SER A 88 -22.21 -21.14 8.18
CA SER A 88 -23.31 -20.92 7.24
C SER A 88 -23.83 -22.23 6.64
N PHE A 89 -22.93 -23.13 6.22
CA PHE A 89 -23.32 -24.45 5.70
C PHE A 89 -24.03 -25.31 6.74
N THR A 90 -23.55 -25.34 7.99
CA THR A 90 -24.20 -26.12 9.06
C THR A 90 -25.63 -25.62 9.33
N LYS A 91 -25.85 -24.30 9.30
CA LYS A 91 -27.20 -23.71 9.42
C LYS A 91 -28.11 -24.12 8.27
N ILE A 92 -27.61 -24.08 7.03
CA ILE A 92 -28.37 -24.47 5.84
C ILE A 92 -28.74 -25.97 5.88
N ILE A 93 -27.80 -26.85 6.25
CA ILE A 93 -28.04 -28.30 6.34
C ILE A 93 -29.06 -28.62 7.43
N ASN A 94 -28.90 -28.03 8.63
CA ASN A 94 -29.83 -28.23 9.75
C ASN A 94 -31.25 -27.77 9.41
N LEU A 95 -31.37 -26.68 8.65
CA LEU A 95 -32.64 -26.21 8.12
C LEU A 95 -33.27 -27.23 7.16
N GLN A 96 -32.54 -27.71 6.16
CA GLN A 96 -33.07 -28.67 5.19
C GLN A 96 -33.57 -29.95 5.87
N ARG A 97 -32.85 -30.42 6.90
CA ARG A 97 -33.27 -31.56 7.73
C ARG A 97 -34.57 -31.26 8.50
N SER A 98 -34.68 -30.09 9.11
CA SER A 98 -35.90 -29.65 9.83
C SER A 98 -37.13 -29.59 8.90
N LEU A 99 -36.98 -29.05 7.69
CA LEU A 99 -38.05 -29.00 6.68
C LEU A 99 -38.48 -30.38 6.19
N LYS A 100 -37.55 -31.34 6.11
CA LYS A 100 -37.86 -32.73 5.71
C LYS A 100 -38.60 -33.52 6.80
N ILE A 101 -38.28 -33.26 8.08
CA ILE A 101 -38.88 -33.96 9.23
C ILE A 101 -40.26 -33.39 9.57
N ARG A 102 -40.45 -32.08 9.42
CA ARG A 102 -41.67 -31.39 9.84
C ARG A 102 -42.56 -31.14 8.61
N LYS A 103 -43.59 -31.98 8.39
CA LYS A 103 -44.75 -31.66 7.52
C LYS A 103 -45.51 -30.45 8.09
N LEU A 104 -44.90 -29.27 8.07
CA LEU A 104 -45.47 -28.07 8.68
C LEU A 104 -46.56 -27.48 7.79
N PRO A 105 -47.78 -27.24 8.31
CA PRO A 105 -48.77 -26.46 7.60
C PRO A 105 -48.25 -25.03 7.40
N ALA A 106 -48.57 -24.44 6.25
CA ALA A 106 -47.98 -23.24 5.65
C ALA A 106 -48.19 -21.90 6.43
N ARG A 107 -48.36 -21.92 7.75
CA ARG A 107 -48.69 -20.75 8.57
C ARG A 107 -47.51 -20.27 9.43
N ARG A 108 -46.41 -19.92 8.76
CA ARG A 108 -45.42 -18.94 9.23
C ARG A 108 -44.79 -18.31 8.00
N ILE A 109 -45.41 -17.25 7.50
CA ILE A 109 -44.90 -16.44 6.39
C ILE A 109 -43.65 -15.63 6.82
N GLY A 110 -43.28 -15.62 8.12
CA GLY A 110 -42.01 -15.04 8.59
C GLY A 110 -40.78 -15.94 8.46
N GLY A 111 -40.90 -17.26 8.69
CA GLY A 111 -39.73 -18.15 8.76
C GLY A 111 -39.17 -18.61 7.41
N LYS A 112 -39.93 -18.47 6.31
CA LYS A 112 -39.43 -18.84 4.96
C LYS A 112 -38.47 -17.80 4.38
N ILE A 113 -38.58 -16.53 4.78
CA ILE A 113 -37.72 -15.44 4.29
C ILE A 113 -36.36 -15.47 5.01
N GLU A 114 -36.34 -15.70 6.32
CA GLU A 114 -35.12 -15.90 7.15
C GLU A 114 -34.21 -17.01 6.56
N ASN A 115 -34.82 -18.06 6.01
CA ASN A 115 -34.12 -19.24 5.49
C ASN A 115 -33.33 -19.02 4.19
N TYR A 116 -33.80 -18.13 3.31
CA TYR A 116 -33.08 -17.77 2.09
C TYR A 116 -32.07 -16.65 2.35
N PHE A 117 -32.23 -15.91 3.46
CA PHE A 117 -31.36 -14.80 3.79
C PHE A 117 -29.91 -15.26 4.04
N ASN A 118 -29.70 -16.30 4.86
CA ASN A 118 -28.35 -16.84 5.08
C ASN A 118 -27.71 -17.41 3.79
N ILE A 119 -28.51 -18.02 2.90
CA ILE A 119 -28.03 -18.49 1.59
C ILE A 119 -27.59 -17.31 0.73
N ALA A 120 -28.37 -16.23 0.70
CA ALA A 120 -28.05 -15.01 -0.03
C ALA A 120 -26.78 -14.33 0.52
N LEU A 121 -26.64 -14.25 1.85
CA LEU A 121 -25.44 -13.72 2.50
C LEU A 121 -24.20 -14.58 2.20
N LEU A 122 -24.31 -15.91 2.24
CA LEU A 122 -23.21 -16.81 1.88
C LEU A 122 -22.84 -16.68 0.40
N ALA A 123 -23.81 -16.56 -0.51
CA ALA A 123 -23.56 -16.34 -1.93
C ALA A 123 -22.86 -14.99 -2.19
N GLY A 124 -23.32 -13.93 -1.52
CA GLY A 124 -22.67 -12.62 -1.56
C GLY A 124 -21.24 -12.68 -1.02
N PHE A 125 -21.01 -13.40 0.08
CA PHE A 125 -19.68 -13.59 0.64
C PHE A 125 -18.78 -14.40 -0.29
N ALA A 126 -19.28 -15.46 -0.93
CA ALA A 126 -18.53 -16.21 -1.94
C ALA A 126 -18.11 -15.33 -3.12
N SER A 127 -18.97 -14.42 -3.58
CA SER A 127 -18.61 -13.42 -4.60
C SER A 127 -17.45 -12.52 -4.15
N ILE A 128 -17.42 -12.11 -2.87
CA ILE A 128 -16.29 -11.35 -2.31
C ILE A 128 -15.00 -12.17 -2.33
N LEU A 129 -15.05 -13.46 -1.98
CA LEU A 129 -13.86 -14.33 -2.02
C LEU A 129 -13.30 -14.46 -3.44
N VAL A 130 -14.16 -14.62 -4.44
CA VAL A 130 -13.77 -14.66 -5.86
C VAL A 130 -13.17 -13.31 -6.29
N THR A 131 -13.81 -12.20 -5.91
CA THR A 131 -13.32 -10.85 -6.19
C THR A 131 -11.95 -10.61 -5.58
N ASN A 132 -11.73 -11.05 -4.34
CA ASN A 132 -10.46 -10.94 -3.64
C ASN A 132 -9.39 -11.86 -4.23
N PHE A 133 -9.75 -12.98 -4.86
CA PHE A 133 -8.78 -13.85 -5.54
C PHE A 133 -8.25 -13.21 -6.82
N PHE A 134 -9.15 -12.70 -7.67
CA PHE A 134 -8.80 -12.09 -8.97
C PHE A 134 -8.52 -10.59 -8.88
N GLY A 135 -8.50 -10.03 -7.68
CA GLY A 135 -8.36 -8.60 -7.45
C GLY A 135 -7.79 -8.33 -6.06
N PHE A 136 -8.22 -7.24 -5.46
CA PHE A 136 -7.81 -6.86 -4.11
C PHE A 136 -8.95 -6.12 -3.43
N SER A 137 -8.86 -6.05 -2.10
CA SER A 137 -9.89 -5.41 -1.31
C SER A 137 -9.83 -3.88 -1.41
N VAL A 138 -10.95 -3.28 -1.79
CA VAL A 138 -11.23 -1.84 -1.68
C VAL A 138 -12.22 -1.60 -0.54
N VAL A 139 -12.35 -0.35 -0.07
CA VAL A 139 -13.20 -0.02 1.10
C VAL A 139 -14.59 -0.66 1.07
N PRO A 140 -15.36 -0.63 -0.05
CA PRO A 140 -16.64 -1.33 -0.12
C PRO A 140 -16.55 -2.85 0.06
N VAL A 141 -15.61 -3.50 -0.63
CA VAL A 141 -15.43 -4.96 -0.57
C VAL A 141 -14.96 -5.40 0.82
N ALA A 142 -14.01 -4.66 1.41
CA ALA A 142 -13.55 -4.86 2.78
C ALA A 142 -14.70 -4.74 3.80
N SER A 143 -15.55 -3.71 3.63
CA SER A 143 -16.68 -3.48 4.53
C SER A 143 -17.69 -4.61 4.44
N LEU A 144 -18.04 -5.05 3.22
CA LEU A 144 -18.97 -6.16 3.01
C LEU A 144 -18.41 -7.49 3.53
N PHE A 145 -17.09 -7.72 3.42
CA PHE A 145 -16.43 -8.90 3.95
C PHE A 145 -16.71 -9.11 5.45
N PHE A 146 -16.70 -8.04 6.24
CA PHE A 146 -17.03 -8.12 7.67
C PHE A 146 -18.53 -8.01 7.95
N LEU A 147 -19.27 -7.24 7.14
CA LEU A 147 -20.68 -6.99 7.37
C LEU A 147 -21.56 -8.22 7.09
N LEU A 148 -21.30 -8.99 6.03
CA LEU A 148 -22.14 -10.15 5.68
C LEU A 148 -22.14 -11.23 6.79
N PRO A 149 -20.97 -11.65 7.34
CA PRO A 149 -20.95 -12.54 8.50
C PRO A 149 -21.66 -11.96 9.72
N ALA A 150 -21.51 -10.66 9.98
CA ALA A 150 -22.16 -10.00 11.10
C ALA A 150 -23.70 -9.99 10.97
N LEU A 151 -24.22 -9.67 9.78
CA LEU A 151 -25.65 -9.72 9.49
C LEU A 151 -26.21 -11.13 9.67
N ALA A 152 -25.49 -12.15 9.21
CA ALA A 152 -25.90 -13.53 9.38
C ALA A 152 -25.94 -13.95 10.86
N ALA A 153 -24.94 -13.52 11.64
CA ALA A 153 -24.88 -13.81 13.08
C ALA A 153 -26.01 -13.13 13.86
N VAL A 154 -26.39 -11.91 13.48
CA VAL A 154 -27.51 -11.17 14.09
C VAL A 154 -28.84 -11.84 13.75
N ASP A 155 -29.06 -12.21 12.49
CA ASP A 155 -30.28 -12.90 12.06
C ASP A 155 -30.45 -14.26 12.75
N ALA A 156 -29.35 -15.00 12.95
CA ALA A 156 -29.36 -16.30 13.60
C ALA A 156 -29.69 -16.27 15.11
N ASN A 157 -29.61 -15.10 15.75
CA ASN A 157 -29.98 -14.88 17.14
C ASN A 157 -31.26 -14.03 17.19
N PRO A 158 -32.46 -14.64 17.17
CA PRO A 158 -33.70 -13.89 17.27
C PRO A 158 -33.64 -13.02 18.52
N GLN A 159 -33.82 -11.71 18.33
CA GLN A 159 -33.76 -10.77 19.43
C GLN A 159 -34.71 -11.23 20.53
N THR A 160 -34.23 -11.27 21.77
CA THR A 160 -35.11 -11.26 22.93
C THR A 160 -36.15 -10.17 22.68
N PRO A 161 -37.47 -10.47 22.77
CA PRO A 161 -38.49 -9.45 22.60
C PRO A 161 -38.07 -8.27 23.48
N LEU A 162 -38.12 -7.05 22.93
CA LEU A 162 -37.83 -5.80 23.64
C LEU A 162 -38.64 -5.80 24.94
N GLY A 163 -38.08 -6.39 25.99
CA GLY A 163 -38.68 -6.43 27.30
C GLY A 163 -38.78 -4.99 27.73
N ASN A 164 -39.91 -4.61 28.32
CA ASN A 164 -40.18 -3.28 28.84
C ASN A 164 -38.88 -2.66 29.36
N ILE A 165 -38.34 -1.70 28.60
CA ILE A 165 -37.09 -1.03 28.96
C ILE A 165 -37.40 -0.32 30.26
N ALA A 166 -37.06 -0.94 31.38
CA ALA A 166 -37.21 -0.33 32.68
C ALA A 166 -36.41 0.97 32.65
N GLN A 167 -37.09 2.11 32.76
CA GLN A 167 -36.44 3.41 32.79
C GLN A 167 -35.58 3.48 34.06
N HIS A 168 -34.31 3.11 33.95
CA HIS A 168 -33.36 3.22 35.04
C HIS A 168 -32.77 4.63 35.06
N PRO A 169 -33.10 5.49 36.04
CA PRO A 169 -32.61 6.88 36.08
C PRO A 169 -31.08 6.99 36.21
N ARG A 170 -30.41 5.96 36.75
CA ARG A 170 -28.93 5.86 36.77
C ARG A 170 -28.31 5.68 35.37
N GLY A 171 -29.05 5.14 34.40
CA GLY A 171 -28.60 5.00 33.02
C GLY A 171 -28.49 6.33 32.28
N VAL A 172 -29.28 7.34 32.66
CA VAL A 172 -29.31 8.65 31.99
C VAL A 172 -28.01 9.43 32.19
N PHE A 173 -27.37 9.34 33.37
CA PHE A 173 -26.11 10.02 33.63
C PHE A 173 -24.94 9.39 32.85
N ILE A 174 -24.81 8.06 32.91
CA ILE A 174 -23.77 7.32 32.17
C ILE A 174 -23.96 7.51 30.67
N GLN A 175 -25.20 7.46 30.17
CA GLN A 175 -25.51 7.71 28.77
C GLN A 175 -25.12 9.12 28.32
N LYS A 176 -25.48 10.16 29.10
CA LYS A 176 -25.08 11.55 28.82
C LYS A 176 -23.56 11.70 28.80
N PHE A 177 -22.86 11.10 29.77
CA PHE A 177 -21.40 11.10 29.82
C PHE A 177 -20.80 10.41 28.58
N LEU A 178 -21.31 9.24 28.19
CA LEU A 178 -20.86 8.52 26.99
C LEU A 178 -21.12 9.33 25.72
N ILE A 179 -22.27 10.00 25.61
CA ILE A 179 -22.56 10.89 24.46
C ILE A 179 -21.55 12.03 24.40
N ILE A 180 -21.32 12.73 25.52
CA ILE A 180 -20.34 13.83 25.58
C ILE A 180 -18.94 13.31 25.24
N PHE A 181 -18.55 12.17 25.78
CA PHE A 181 -17.27 11.53 25.49
C PHE A 181 -17.13 11.22 24.00
N VAL A 182 -18.13 10.57 23.39
CA VAL A 182 -18.13 10.23 21.96
C VAL A 182 -18.07 11.49 21.10
N VAL A 183 -18.90 12.51 21.39
CA VAL A 183 -18.88 13.78 20.65
C VAL A 183 -17.51 14.46 20.76
N THR A 184 -16.93 14.50 21.96
CA THR A 184 -15.60 15.09 22.19
C THR A 184 -14.51 14.33 21.43
N LEU A 185 -14.57 12.99 21.45
CA LEU A 185 -13.66 12.14 20.70
C LEU A 185 -13.80 12.37 19.19
N LEU A 186 -15.02 12.47 18.66
CA LEU A 186 -15.28 12.75 17.26
C LEU A 186 -14.77 14.14 16.84
N LEU A 187 -14.94 15.15 17.69
CA LEU A 187 -14.38 16.49 17.46
C LEU A 187 -12.85 16.46 17.45
N ALA A 188 -12.22 15.74 18.40
CA ALA A 188 -10.78 15.58 18.46
C ALA A 188 -10.23 14.85 17.21
N ILE A 189 -10.88 13.77 16.78
CA ILE A 189 -10.53 13.05 15.55
C ILE A 189 -10.71 13.95 14.33
N SER A 190 -11.83 14.67 14.24
CA SER A 190 -12.11 15.58 13.12
C SER A 190 -11.07 16.70 13.03
N TYR A 191 -10.68 17.27 14.17
CA TYR A 191 -9.61 18.26 14.25
C TYR A 191 -8.28 17.68 13.76
N ARG A 192 -7.91 16.48 14.22
CA ARG A 192 -6.68 15.80 13.76
C ARG A 192 -6.71 15.52 12.26
N LEU A 193 -7.78 14.95 11.73
CA LEU A 193 -7.93 14.69 10.30
C LEU A 193 -7.87 15.99 9.49
N SER A 194 -8.49 17.07 9.97
CA SER A 194 -8.43 18.38 9.30
C SER A 194 -7.00 18.94 9.25
N THR A 195 -6.23 18.79 10.33
CA THR A 195 -4.82 19.23 10.35
C THR A 195 -3.94 18.43 9.41
N ILE A 196 -4.13 17.11 9.32
CA ILE A 196 -3.43 16.24 8.36
C ILE A 196 -3.81 16.63 6.93
N TRP A 197 -5.10 16.72 6.64
CA TRP A 197 -5.62 17.08 5.32
C TRP A 197 -5.09 18.43 4.84
N LEU A 198 -5.04 19.43 5.72
CA LEU A 198 -4.50 20.75 5.40
C LEU A 198 -2.98 20.70 5.12
N ALA A 199 -2.23 19.88 5.86
CA ALA A 199 -0.81 19.66 5.61
C ALA A 199 -0.58 18.98 4.26
N ASP A 200 -1.33 17.92 3.94
CA ASP A 200 -1.27 17.21 2.66
C ASP A 200 -1.67 18.10 1.48
N THR A 201 -2.65 18.97 1.67
CA THR A 201 -3.06 19.94 0.64
C THR A 201 -1.94 20.94 0.33
N ARG A 202 -1.26 21.45 1.37
CA ARG A 202 -0.10 22.33 1.22
C ARG A 202 1.07 21.60 0.55
N PHE A 203 1.35 20.37 0.98
CA PHE A 203 2.36 19.51 0.38
C PHE A 203 2.09 19.27 -1.12
N ALA A 204 0.88 18.88 -1.49
CA ALA A 204 0.51 18.65 -2.89
C ALA A 204 0.64 19.92 -3.75
N LYS A 205 0.27 21.08 -3.19
CA LYS A 205 0.48 22.38 -3.86
C LYS A 205 1.98 22.69 -4.01
N ALA A 206 2.78 22.46 -2.96
CA ALA A 206 4.22 22.67 -3.00
C ALA A 206 4.92 21.78 -4.02
N GLN A 207 4.52 20.51 -4.17
CA GLN A 207 5.07 19.63 -5.19
C GLN A 207 4.85 20.19 -6.61
N LYS A 208 3.66 20.74 -6.89
CA LYS A 208 3.38 21.40 -8.17
C LYS A 208 4.26 22.64 -8.39
N LEU A 209 4.48 23.44 -7.34
CA LEU A 209 5.37 24.62 -7.40
C LEU A 209 6.83 24.22 -7.64
N SER A 210 7.34 23.19 -6.95
CA SER A 210 8.69 22.65 -7.18
C SER A 210 8.86 22.12 -8.60
N GLN A 211 7.84 21.45 -9.15
CA GLN A 211 7.85 21.00 -10.55
C GLN A 211 7.89 22.17 -11.55
N ALA A 212 7.28 23.30 -11.20
CA ALA A 212 7.35 24.54 -11.97
C ALA A 212 8.63 25.35 -11.72
N GLY A 213 9.59 24.85 -10.92
CA GLY A 213 10.82 25.55 -10.56
C GLY A 213 10.64 26.68 -9.53
N GLN A 214 9.45 26.86 -8.98
CA GLN A 214 9.15 27.88 -7.97
C GLN A 214 9.50 27.37 -6.56
N TYR A 215 10.78 27.15 -6.31
CA TYR A 215 11.26 26.47 -5.11
C TYR A 215 11.04 27.27 -3.82
N GLU A 216 11.12 28.60 -3.84
CA GLU A 216 10.88 29.46 -2.66
C GLU A 216 9.44 29.30 -2.15
N ALA A 217 8.46 29.49 -3.03
CA ALA A 217 7.05 29.33 -2.71
C ALA A 217 6.69 27.89 -2.31
N ALA A 218 7.38 26.89 -2.87
CA ALA A 218 7.24 25.51 -2.45
C ALA A 218 7.75 25.29 -1.02
N LEU A 219 8.92 25.85 -0.69
CA LEU A 219 9.55 25.73 0.62
C LEU A 219 8.67 26.34 1.73
N ASP A 220 8.07 27.51 1.51
CA ASP A 220 7.12 28.14 2.44
C ASP A 220 5.94 27.21 2.79
N LEU A 221 5.32 26.61 1.77
CA LEU A 221 4.20 25.70 1.96
C LEU A 221 4.62 24.40 2.65
N LEU A 222 5.81 23.89 2.34
CA LEU A 222 6.34 22.68 2.95
C LEU A 222 6.70 22.89 4.42
N GLN A 223 7.25 24.05 4.79
CA GLN A 223 7.49 24.39 6.19
C GLN A 223 6.18 24.42 7.00
N LEU A 224 5.11 24.96 6.41
CA LEU A 224 3.77 24.91 7.02
C LEU A 224 3.22 23.48 7.15
N ALA A 225 3.51 22.61 6.17
CA ALA A 225 3.12 21.20 6.22
C ALA A 225 3.89 20.43 7.31
N VAL A 226 5.21 20.63 7.41
CA VAL A 226 6.08 20.04 8.45
C VAL A 226 5.71 20.55 9.84
N LYS A 227 5.39 21.85 9.99
CA LYS A 227 4.91 22.37 11.28
C LYS A 227 3.63 21.67 11.75
N ALA A 228 2.75 21.28 10.82
CA ALA A 228 1.55 20.53 11.13
C ALA A 228 1.84 19.05 11.40
N GLN A 229 2.68 18.39 10.59
CA GLN A 229 3.13 17.01 10.80
C GLN A 229 4.67 16.89 10.75
N PRO A 230 5.35 17.06 11.90
CA PRO A 230 6.82 17.14 11.95
C PRO A 230 7.52 15.83 11.54
N HIS A 231 6.87 14.70 11.78
CA HIS A 231 7.44 13.37 11.57
C HIS A 231 7.14 12.78 10.19
N GLN A 232 6.53 13.55 9.28
CA GLN A 232 6.13 13.02 7.98
C GLN A 232 7.30 13.01 6.99
N PRO A 233 7.86 11.84 6.62
CA PRO A 233 9.11 11.76 5.85
C PRO A 233 8.97 12.29 4.42
N LEU A 234 7.76 12.15 3.84
CA LEU A 234 7.45 12.68 2.51
C LEU A 234 7.65 14.20 2.43
N TYR A 235 7.33 14.92 3.52
CA TYR A 235 7.47 16.38 3.55
C TYR A 235 8.94 16.78 3.65
N GLN A 236 9.74 16.03 4.42
CA GLN A 236 11.18 16.24 4.52
C GLN A 236 11.88 15.98 3.18
N ASP A 237 11.51 14.92 2.47
CA ASP A 237 12.05 14.62 1.13
C ASP A 237 11.72 15.72 0.10
N ALA A 238 10.51 16.29 0.17
CA ALA A 238 10.15 17.42 -0.67
C ALA A 238 10.87 18.72 -0.30
N LEU A 239 11.11 18.97 1.00
CA LEU A 239 11.95 20.08 1.46
C LEU A 239 13.38 19.95 0.95
N ALA A 240 13.94 18.74 0.99
CA ALA A 240 15.27 18.47 0.45
C ALA A 240 15.37 18.83 -1.04
N THR A 241 14.37 18.44 -1.82
CA THR A 241 14.29 18.75 -3.26
C THR A 241 14.17 20.25 -3.50
N ALA A 242 13.31 20.95 -2.76
CA ALA A 242 13.15 22.41 -2.90
C ALA A 242 14.41 23.17 -2.48
N ALA A 243 15.03 22.78 -1.36
CA ALA A 243 16.28 23.38 -0.88
C ALA A 243 17.43 23.19 -1.88
N ALA A 244 17.56 22.00 -2.49
CA ALA A 244 18.56 21.78 -3.54
C ALA A 244 18.31 22.65 -4.78
N GLY A 245 17.04 22.84 -5.15
CA GLY A 245 16.66 23.76 -6.23
C GLY A 245 17.04 25.22 -5.97
N LEU A 246 17.17 25.62 -4.70
CA LEU A 246 17.66 26.94 -4.27
C LEU A 246 19.16 26.97 -4.00
N ASN A 247 19.89 25.87 -4.24
CA ASN A 247 21.29 25.68 -3.87
C ASN A 247 21.56 25.85 -2.36
N ALA A 248 20.54 25.64 -1.51
CA ALA A 248 20.68 25.60 -0.06
C ALA A 248 21.19 24.21 0.39
N THR A 249 22.46 23.94 0.08
CA THR A 249 23.07 22.60 0.14
C THR A 249 22.94 21.91 1.50
N GLU A 250 23.30 22.59 2.59
CA GLU A 250 23.25 22.00 3.94
C GLU A 250 21.83 21.60 4.32
N LEU A 251 20.85 22.49 4.10
CA LEU A 251 19.43 22.21 4.35
C LEU A 251 18.93 21.04 3.51
N ALA A 252 19.32 20.97 2.23
CA ALA A 252 18.92 19.89 1.35
C ALA A 252 19.40 18.53 1.88
N ILE A 253 20.67 18.46 2.29
CA ILE A 253 21.28 17.25 2.83
C ILE A 253 20.61 16.85 4.15
N ASP A 254 20.37 17.80 5.05
CA ASP A 254 19.73 17.56 6.34
C ASP A 254 18.31 17.02 6.22
N PHE A 255 17.48 17.66 5.38
CA PHE A 255 16.12 17.18 5.14
C PHE A 255 16.12 15.82 4.45
N SER A 256 17.04 15.57 3.52
CA SER A 256 17.18 14.27 2.88
C SER A 256 17.61 13.20 3.89
N ASN A 257 18.53 13.51 4.82
CA ASN A 257 18.95 12.62 5.90
C ASN A 257 17.77 12.25 6.80
N GLN A 258 16.93 13.23 7.17
CA GLN A 258 15.72 12.97 7.95
C GLN A 258 14.76 12.02 7.23
N ALA A 259 14.53 12.23 5.93
CA ALA A 259 13.64 11.38 5.14
C ALA A 259 14.13 9.92 5.05
N VAL A 260 15.41 9.70 4.69
CA VAL A 260 15.96 8.34 4.56
C VAL A 260 16.14 7.66 5.91
N THR A 261 16.37 8.40 6.99
CA THR A 261 16.45 7.82 8.34
C THR A 261 15.08 7.38 8.83
N ALA A 262 14.03 8.18 8.56
CA ALA A 262 12.67 7.85 8.99
C ALA A 262 12.01 6.76 8.15
N SER A 263 12.42 6.55 6.89
CA SER A 263 11.92 5.46 6.05
C SER A 263 13.03 4.91 5.13
N PRO A 264 13.97 4.13 5.68
CA PRO A 264 15.17 3.69 4.96
C PRO A 264 14.88 2.77 3.79
N TYR A 265 13.72 2.10 3.78
CA TYR A 265 13.33 1.18 2.72
C TYR A 265 12.46 1.84 1.63
N ASN A 266 12.21 3.15 1.71
CA ASN A 266 11.49 3.86 0.66
C ASN A 266 12.43 4.16 -0.51
N LEU A 267 12.30 3.37 -1.57
CA LEU A 267 13.10 3.51 -2.79
C LEU A 267 13.08 4.93 -3.37
N ASN A 268 11.94 5.61 -3.32
CA ASN A 268 11.80 6.94 -3.89
C ASN A 268 12.65 7.98 -3.16
N PHE A 269 12.89 7.84 -1.85
CA PHE A 269 13.76 8.76 -1.11
C PHE A 269 15.21 8.64 -1.55
N TRP A 270 15.69 7.41 -1.82
CA TRP A 270 17.03 7.22 -2.37
C TRP A 270 17.17 7.72 -3.81
N LYS A 271 16.13 7.55 -4.63
CA LYS A 271 16.08 8.12 -5.99
C LYS A 271 16.05 9.66 -5.97
N ASN A 272 15.27 10.26 -5.09
CA ASN A 272 15.19 11.71 -4.92
C ASN A 272 16.50 12.26 -4.35
N ARG A 273 17.11 11.59 -3.38
CA ARG A 273 18.46 11.90 -2.86
C ARG A 273 19.53 11.83 -3.95
N THR A 274 19.47 10.84 -4.84
CA THR A 274 20.36 10.76 -6.02
C THR A 274 20.19 11.99 -6.91
N LYS A 275 18.94 12.35 -7.26
CA LYS A 275 18.65 13.53 -8.07
C LYS A 275 19.12 14.82 -7.40
N MET A 276 18.90 14.95 -6.09
CA MET A 276 19.34 16.07 -5.27
C MET A 276 20.86 16.24 -5.35
N PHE A 277 21.64 15.19 -5.05
CA PHE A 277 23.10 15.27 -5.15
C PHE A 277 23.60 15.49 -6.58
N TYR A 278 22.95 14.90 -7.58
CA TYR A 278 23.27 15.16 -8.98
C TYR A 278 23.04 16.63 -9.36
N GLN A 279 22.01 17.28 -8.82
CA GLN A 279 21.79 18.72 -9.01
C GLN A 279 22.88 19.56 -8.33
N LEU A 280 23.20 19.25 -7.07
CA LEU A 280 24.25 19.95 -6.31
C LEU A 280 25.64 19.77 -6.95
N ALA A 281 25.90 18.59 -7.53
CA ALA A 281 27.13 18.26 -8.24
C ALA A 281 27.43 19.16 -9.44
N LYS A 282 26.41 19.84 -9.99
CA LYS A 282 26.60 20.82 -11.08
C LYS A 282 27.36 22.06 -10.62
N ASN A 283 27.24 22.41 -9.34
CA ASN A 283 27.92 23.57 -8.75
C ASN A 283 29.19 23.14 -8.00
N ASP A 284 29.17 21.94 -7.41
CA ASP A 284 30.25 21.44 -6.59
C ASP A 284 30.46 19.93 -6.83
N PRO A 285 31.49 19.55 -7.62
CA PRO A 285 31.74 18.17 -8.02
C PRO A 285 31.89 17.17 -6.86
N GLN A 286 32.16 17.61 -5.63
CA GLN A 286 32.29 16.69 -4.49
C GLN A 286 31.02 15.85 -4.24
N TYR A 287 29.85 16.34 -4.67
CA TYR A 287 28.57 15.64 -4.51
C TYR A 287 28.32 14.54 -5.54
N GLN A 288 29.17 14.41 -6.57
CA GLN A 288 29.03 13.34 -7.58
C GLN A 288 29.08 11.95 -6.93
N GLN A 289 30.05 11.72 -6.05
CA GLN A 289 30.17 10.44 -5.36
C GLN A 289 28.99 10.17 -4.42
N ALA A 290 28.43 11.22 -3.81
CA ALA A 290 27.24 11.09 -2.96
C ALA A 290 25.99 10.68 -3.77
N ALA A 291 25.85 11.16 -5.01
CA ALA A 291 24.80 10.73 -5.92
C ALA A 291 24.94 9.24 -6.29
N ILE A 292 26.16 8.80 -6.62
CA ILE A 292 26.45 7.39 -6.92
C ILE A 292 26.11 6.51 -5.71
N ASN A 293 26.56 6.88 -4.50
CA ASN A 293 26.30 6.11 -3.29
C ASN A 293 24.80 6.00 -2.97
N ALA A 294 24.03 7.08 -3.14
CA ALA A 294 22.59 7.07 -2.95
C ALA A 294 21.89 6.12 -3.96
N LEU A 295 22.34 6.11 -5.21
CA LEU A 295 21.78 5.23 -6.24
C LEU A 295 22.20 3.77 -6.07
N LEU A 296 23.41 3.52 -5.54
CA LEU A 296 23.84 2.18 -5.14
C LEU A 296 22.94 1.63 -4.02
N HIS A 297 22.58 2.43 -3.03
CA HIS A 297 21.57 2.04 -2.03
C HIS A 297 20.21 1.76 -2.66
N ALA A 298 19.75 2.61 -3.58
CA ALA A 298 18.51 2.34 -4.33
C ALA A 298 18.58 1.01 -5.09
N SER A 299 19.74 0.67 -5.66
CA SER A 299 19.96 -0.60 -6.38
C SER A 299 19.91 -1.83 -5.48
N GLN A 300 20.24 -1.69 -4.20
CA GLN A 300 20.08 -2.77 -3.21
C GLN A 300 18.60 -3.01 -2.88
N LEU A 301 17.80 -1.94 -2.83
CA LEU A 301 16.35 -2.03 -2.62
C LEU A 301 15.61 -2.51 -3.87
N ALA A 302 16.14 -2.29 -5.07
CA ALA A 302 15.48 -2.70 -6.31
C ALA A 302 16.49 -3.40 -7.25
N PRO A 303 16.93 -4.63 -6.89
CA PRO A 303 18.04 -5.31 -7.57
C PRO A 303 17.76 -5.63 -9.04
N THR A 304 16.49 -5.77 -9.41
CA THR A 304 16.05 -6.06 -10.79
C THR A 304 15.57 -4.82 -11.54
N ASP A 305 15.85 -3.60 -11.04
CA ASP A 305 15.53 -2.35 -11.74
C ASP A 305 16.58 -1.93 -12.74
N ALA A 306 16.30 -2.25 -14.01
CA ALA A 306 17.13 -1.87 -15.15
C ALA A 306 17.35 -0.34 -15.22
N LYS A 307 16.36 0.46 -14.83
CA LYS A 307 16.46 1.93 -14.84
C LYS A 307 17.49 2.44 -13.83
N ILE A 308 17.63 1.76 -12.69
CA ILE A 308 18.64 2.10 -11.68
C ILE A 308 20.04 1.76 -12.21
N ARG A 309 20.23 0.60 -12.86
CA ARG A 309 21.51 0.23 -13.48
C ARG A 309 21.91 1.19 -14.60
N TYR A 310 20.96 1.55 -15.46
CA TYR A 310 21.16 2.58 -16.49
C TYR A 310 21.58 3.92 -15.87
N ASN A 311 20.86 4.40 -14.85
CA ASN A 311 21.22 5.67 -14.20
C ASN A 311 22.57 5.62 -13.48
N LEU A 312 22.99 4.45 -12.95
CA LEU A 312 24.35 4.27 -12.40
C LEU A 312 25.39 4.44 -13.50
N ALA A 313 25.17 3.87 -14.68
CA ALA A 313 26.07 4.06 -15.82
C ALA A 313 26.23 5.54 -16.19
N ILE A 314 25.12 6.29 -16.24
CA ILE A 314 25.16 7.74 -16.52
C ILE A 314 26.02 8.48 -15.48
N LEU A 315 25.87 8.17 -14.19
CA LEU A 315 26.68 8.80 -13.14
C LEU A 315 28.15 8.38 -13.21
N TYR A 316 28.45 7.13 -13.56
CA TYR A 316 29.82 6.66 -13.75
C TYR A 316 30.51 7.34 -14.93
N PHE A 317 29.82 7.53 -16.06
CA PHE A 317 30.36 8.33 -17.17
C PHE A 317 30.63 9.77 -16.76
N ALA A 318 29.76 10.39 -15.97
CA ALA A 318 29.94 11.76 -15.48
C ALA A 318 31.11 11.91 -14.47
N THR A 319 31.69 10.80 -14.00
CA THR A 319 32.83 10.77 -13.06
C THR A 319 34.05 10.06 -13.65
N ASP A 320 34.12 9.93 -14.98
CA ASP A 320 35.20 9.28 -15.72
C ASP A 320 35.47 7.81 -15.32
N GLN A 321 34.47 7.13 -14.75
CA GLN A 321 34.53 5.71 -14.36
C GLN A 321 34.00 4.81 -15.49
N SER A 322 34.61 4.90 -16.68
CA SER A 322 34.09 4.25 -17.89
C SER A 322 33.89 2.75 -17.76
N GLU A 323 34.82 2.01 -17.14
CA GLU A 323 34.70 0.56 -16.95
C GLU A 323 33.46 0.19 -16.11
N ALA A 324 33.23 0.91 -15.01
CA ALA A 324 32.04 0.72 -14.18
C ALA A 324 30.76 1.11 -14.93
N ALA A 325 30.81 2.15 -15.76
CA ALA A 325 29.69 2.58 -16.58
C ALA A 325 29.29 1.50 -17.60
N PHE A 326 30.25 0.91 -18.32
CA PHE A 326 30.01 -0.18 -19.27
C PHE A 326 29.41 -1.40 -18.59
N LYS A 327 29.96 -1.80 -17.44
CA LYS A 327 29.40 -2.90 -16.66
C LYS A 327 27.95 -2.63 -16.24
N ALA A 328 27.65 -1.42 -15.78
CA ALA A 328 26.30 -1.03 -15.38
C ALA A 328 25.31 -1.02 -16.58
N LEU A 329 25.74 -0.59 -17.77
CA LEU A 329 24.93 -0.70 -18.99
C LEU A 329 24.65 -2.16 -19.38
N GLN A 330 25.67 -3.02 -19.33
CA GLN A 330 25.51 -4.45 -19.59
C GLN A 330 24.53 -5.08 -18.61
N GLU A 331 24.64 -4.78 -17.32
CA GLU A 331 23.68 -5.22 -16.31
C GLU A 331 22.26 -4.70 -16.60
N ALA A 332 22.10 -3.44 -17.02
CA ALA A 332 20.81 -2.88 -17.41
C ALA A 332 20.19 -3.65 -18.58
N LEU A 333 20.99 -4.01 -19.59
CA LEU A 333 20.56 -4.78 -20.76
C LEU A 333 20.31 -6.27 -20.43
N ILE A 334 21.02 -6.86 -19.46
CA ILE A 334 20.71 -8.21 -18.96
C ILE A 334 19.34 -8.20 -18.26
N LEU A 335 19.06 -7.18 -17.47
CA LEU A 335 17.77 -7.01 -16.78
C LEU A 335 16.64 -6.68 -17.74
N LYS A 336 16.92 -5.90 -18.78
CA LYS A 336 15.97 -5.47 -19.80
C LYS A 336 16.64 -5.40 -21.19
N PRO A 337 16.60 -6.50 -21.98
CA PRO A 337 17.29 -6.58 -23.27
C PRO A 337 16.83 -5.55 -24.31
N ASN A 338 15.58 -5.08 -24.20
CA ASN A 338 15.01 -4.07 -25.10
C ASN A 338 15.05 -2.65 -24.49
N TYR A 339 15.98 -2.36 -23.59
CA TYR A 339 16.16 -1.02 -23.05
C TYR A 339 16.91 -0.13 -24.05
N GLN A 340 16.14 0.59 -24.88
CA GLN A 340 16.64 1.32 -26.04
C GLN A 340 17.71 2.35 -25.66
N GLU A 341 17.47 3.14 -24.62
CA GLU A 341 18.41 4.19 -24.18
C GLU A 341 19.75 3.59 -23.71
N ALA A 342 19.72 2.45 -23.01
CA ALA A 342 20.95 1.76 -22.60
C ALA A 342 21.72 1.20 -23.81
N LYS A 343 21.00 0.69 -24.81
CA LYS A 343 21.58 0.14 -26.04
C LYS A 343 22.23 1.22 -26.90
N GLU A 344 21.56 2.35 -27.10
CA GLU A 344 22.07 3.48 -27.87
C GLU A 344 23.37 4.04 -27.29
N ILE A 345 23.44 4.18 -25.96
CA ILE A 345 24.67 4.62 -25.31
C ILE A 345 25.78 3.59 -25.52
N LEU A 346 25.50 2.31 -25.34
CA LEU A 346 26.50 1.26 -25.51
C LEU A 346 27.03 1.17 -26.95
N GLU A 347 26.20 1.40 -27.96
CA GLU A 347 26.56 1.40 -29.39
C GLU A 347 27.28 2.69 -29.84
N SER A 348 27.20 3.76 -29.07
CA SER A 348 27.87 5.03 -29.37
C SER A 348 29.36 5.06 -29.01
N PHE A 349 29.86 4.00 -28.38
CA PHE A 349 31.27 3.73 -28.10
C PHE A 349 31.79 2.63 -29.02
#